data_AF-A0A453STG6-F1
#
_entry.id   AF-A0A453STG6-F1
#
_cell.length_a   1.000
_cell.length_b   1.000
_cell.length_c   1.000
_cell.angle_alpha   90.00
_cell.angle_beta   90.00
_cell.angle_gamma   90.00
#
_symmetry.space_group_name_H-M   'P 1'
#
loop_
_entity.id
_entity.type
_entity.pdbx_description
1 polymer ?
#
loop_
_entity_poly.entity_id
_entity_poly.type
_entity_poly.pdbx_seq_one_letter_code
_entity_poly.pdbx_strand_id
1 'polypeptide(L)'
;LICPHFLLYMTCFRSLLTPVEVWNPTNQARNPHDHRRSTMAAANAFTSASMSCAPSLSGSVNVIAVCPRSVAAARTLSSSCLRPVRCAAVGTAAPVAATAEGDERRFEQLAVPPELVDELVEEALVWCSQHGLVVGDKNHPRSGKAPGVGLLHAPFALLPMSFPKVYWEQALELAPLFNELVHRVSLDGDFLQQTLARTKEVDPFTRRLLDIHSKMMELNKKEDIQLGLTRSDYMIDGATDKLLQVELNTISTSSNGLACGVSELHRNLIRHHQRELGLDPTSVVGNTAIAQHAEALATAWAEYNNQSAVVLVVVQAEERYMYDQYWITVALREMYGVTTIRKTMAEIEAEGDLRPDGTLVMKWTPSCNSLLQGRVLTG
;
A
#
# COMPACT_ATOMS: atom_id res chain seq x y z
N LEU A 1 -14.23 17.65 -6.19
CA LEU A 1 -14.44 16.43 -5.39
C LEU A 1 -13.13 16.10 -4.71
N ILE A 2 -12.94 16.58 -3.48
CA ILE A 2 -11.72 16.39 -2.69
C ILE A 2 -11.87 15.04 -2.00
N CYS A 3 -11.01 14.08 -2.36
CA CYS A 3 -11.03 12.72 -1.85
C CYS A 3 -10.39 12.70 -0.45
N PRO A 4 -10.99 12.05 0.57
CA PRO A 4 -10.41 11.95 1.90
C PRO A 4 -9.30 10.90 1.90
N HIS A 5 -8.10 11.28 1.47
CA HIS A 5 -6.89 10.44 1.50
C HIS A 5 -5.78 11.16 2.27
N PHE A 6 -5.87 11.16 3.59
CA PHE A 6 -4.79 11.67 4.44
C PHE A 6 -4.75 10.89 5.76
N LEU A 7 -3.81 9.95 5.92
CA LEU A 7 -3.44 9.39 7.22
C LEU A 7 -1.97 8.88 7.21
N LEU A 8 -1.29 9.18 8.32
CA LEU A 8 0.14 9.20 8.68
C LEU A 8 1.04 8.04 8.17
N TYR A 9 2.32 8.33 7.91
CA TYR A 9 3.38 7.31 7.89
C TYR A 9 3.99 7.10 9.28
N MET A 10 4.44 5.87 9.51
CA MET A 10 5.04 5.32 10.72
C MET A 10 6.47 5.86 10.92
N THR A 11 6.71 6.55 12.02
CA THR A 11 8.06 6.70 12.60
C THR A 11 8.36 5.47 13.46
N CYS A 12 9.49 4.81 13.21
CA CYS A 12 9.99 3.77 14.11
C CYS A 12 10.41 4.41 15.44
N PHE A 13 9.69 4.12 16.51
CA PHE A 13 9.99 4.67 17.83
C PHE A 13 11.09 3.88 18.52
N ARG A 14 12.21 4.55 18.81
CA ARG A 14 13.16 4.13 19.86
C ARG A 14 13.40 5.33 20.78
N SER A 15 13.02 5.22 22.04
CA SER A 15 13.37 6.20 23.08
C SER A 15 14.64 5.72 23.78
N LEU A 16 15.70 6.53 23.70
CA LEU A 16 16.87 6.39 24.57
C LEU A 16 16.58 7.11 25.89
N LEU A 17 16.01 6.40 26.85
CA LEU A 17 16.01 6.81 28.26
C LEU A 17 16.76 5.78 29.10
N THR A 18 18.09 5.87 29.06
CA THR A 18 18.94 5.53 30.21
C THR A 18 20.07 6.56 30.29
N PRO A 19 20.41 7.07 31.49
CA PRO A 19 21.55 7.95 31.65
C PRO A 19 22.82 7.15 31.38
N VAL A 20 23.63 7.62 30.43
CA VAL A 20 24.99 7.12 30.25
C VAL A 20 25.79 7.60 31.47
N GLU A 21 25.95 6.73 32.47
CA GLU A 21 26.97 6.90 33.49
C GLU A 21 28.33 6.83 32.81
N VAL A 22 29.04 7.96 32.84
CA VAL A 22 30.42 8.08 32.43
C VAL A 22 31.28 7.26 33.38
N TRP A 23 31.78 6.13 32.90
CA TRP A 23 32.75 5.31 33.61
C TRP A 23 34.10 6.05 33.67
N ASN A 24 34.55 6.39 34.87
CA ASN A 24 35.87 6.96 35.14
C ASN A 24 36.58 6.05 36.16
N PRO A 25 37.69 5.40 35.83
CA PRO A 25 38.35 4.49 36.76
C PRO A 25 39.43 5.26 37.54
N THR A 26 39.33 5.34 38.87
CA THR A 26 40.50 5.27 39.77
C THR A 26 40.10 5.27 41.26
N ASN A 27 40.55 4.19 41.93
CA ASN A 27 41.10 4.12 43.28
C ASN A 27 40.25 4.34 44.56
N GLN A 28 40.37 3.29 45.40
CA GLN A 28 40.52 3.26 46.86
C GLN A 28 39.30 2.98 47.77
N ALA A 29 39.30 1.71 48.23
CA ALA A 29 39.46 1.30 49.64
C ALA A 29 38.23 1.19 50.59
N ARG A 30 38.01 -0.08 50.99
CA ARG A 30 37.74 -0.61 52.35
C ARG A 30 36.37 -0.40 53.05
N ASN A 31 35.60 -1.51 53.04
CA ASN A 31 35.17 -2.36 54.18
C ASN A 31 34.12 -1.83 55.22
N PRO A 32 33.50 -2.69 56.06
CA PRO A 32 32.19 -3.37 55.83
C PRO A 32 31.21 -3.24 57.04
N HIS A 33 30.20 -4.13 57.12
CA HIS A 33 29.17 -4.37 58.18
C HIS A 33 27.77 -3.75 57.85
N ASP A 34 26.61 -4.38 58.10
CA ASP A 34 26.24 -5.65 58.74
C ASP A 34 24.78 -6.05 58.44
N HIS A 35 24.46 -7.32 58.72
CA HIS A 35 23.19 -7.87 59.26
C HIS A 35 21.87 -7.70 58.46
N ARG A 36 21.10 -8.75 58.09
CA ARG A 36 20.60 -10.00 58.72
C ARG A 36 19.06 -9.98 58.61
N ARG A 37 18.48 -11.18 58.45
CA ARG A 37 17.10 -11.66 58.70
C ARG A 37 16.24 -11.92 57.45
N SER A 38 15.99 -13.18 57.04
CA SER A 38 15.11 -14.23 57.63
C SER A 38 13.62 -13.87 57.47
N THR A 39 12.66 -14.70 57.03
CA THR A 39 12.50 -16.16 56.96
C THR A 39 11.09 -16.47 56.41
N MET A 40 10.90 -17.66 55.82
CA MET A 40 9.69 -18.55 55.85
C MET A 40 8.33 -18.01 55.31
N ALA A 41 7.33 -18.79 54.90
CA ALA A 41 7.11 -20.18 54.48
C ALA A 41 5.59 -20.33 54.21
N ALA A 42 5.22 -21.42 53.51
CA ALA A 42 3.91 -22.11 53.49
C ALA A 42 2.72 -21.37 52.84
N ALA A 43 2.16 -21.85 51.71
CA ALA A 43 1.33 -23.05 51.50
C ALA A 43 -0.13 -22.90 51.98
N ASN A 44 -1.07 -23.02 51.04
CA ASN A 44 -2.22 -23.91 51.18
C ASN A 44 -2.91 -24.14 49.83
N ALA A 45 -3.19 -25.42 49.59
CA ALA A 45 -3.94 -25.97 48.48
C ALA A 45 -5.44 -25.93 48.76
N PHE A 46 -6.26 -26.02 47.71
CA PHE A 46 -7.43 -26.89 47.74
C PHE A 46 -7.63 -27.56 46.37
N THR A 47 -7.80 -28.87 46.47
CA THR A 47 -8.18 -29.91 45.52
C THR A 47 -9.59 -29.66 44.95
N SER A 48 -10.02 -30.18 43.81
CA SER A 48 -10.15 -31.59 43.40
C SER A 48 -10.48 -31.64 41.88
N ALA A 49 -9.80 -32.48 41.08
CA ALA A 49 -10.21 -33.85 40.67
C ALA A 49 -11.36 -33.86 39.63
N SER A 50 -11.36 -34.64 38.54
CA SER A 50 -10.49 -35.69 37.99
C SER A 50 -10.82 -35.84 36.47
N MET A 51 -9.85 -36.20 35.62
CA MET A 51 -9.69 -37.51 34.96
C MET A 51 -10.82 -37.91 33.98
N SER A 52 -10.61 -38.41 32.76
CA SER A 52 -9.41 -38.90 32.11
C SER A 52 -9.68 -39.26 30.63
N CYS A 53 -8.57 -39.30 29.89
CA CYS A 53 -8.22 -40.22 28.80
C CYS A 53 -8.98 -40.25 27.47
N ALA A 54 -8.18 -39.93 26.44
CA ALA A 54 -8.28 -40.36 25.04
C ALA A 54 -8.24 -41.91 24.91
N PRO A 55 -8.42 -42.50 23.71
CA PRO A 55 -7.33 -42.49 22.73
C PRO A 55 -7.74 -42.35 21.25
N SER A 56 -6.73 -42.02 20.47
CA SER A 56 -6.58 -42.06 19.01
C SER A 56 -6.86 -43.43 18.36
N LEU A 57 -7.25 -43.45 17.07
CA LEU A 57 -6.51 -44.13 15.97
C LEU A 57 -7.28 -44.16 14.62
N SER A 58 -6.47 -44.20 13.55
CA SER A 58 -6.77 -44.53 12.14
C SER A 58 -7.52 -43.46 11.33
N GLY A 59 -7.22 -43.19 10.06
CA GLY A 59 -6.40 -43.88 9.07
C GLY A 59 -7.18 -43.96 7.76
N SER A 60 -6.50 -43.61 6.65
CA SER A 60 -6.81 -43.99 5.26
C SER A 60 -7.55 -42.98 4.36
N VAL A 61 -6.95 -42.89 3.18
CA VAL A 61 -7.23 -42.13 1.95
C VAL A 61 -8.46 -42.70 1.21
N ASN A 62 -9.23 -41.85 0.52
CA ASN A 62 -9.67 -42.11 -0.86
C ASN A 62 -10.37 -40.91 -1.52
N VAL A 63 -9.91 -40.64 -2.74
CA VAL A 63 -10.46 -39.72 -3.74
C VAL A 63 -11.78 -40.30 -4.29
N ILE A 64 -12.82 -39.48 -4.40
CA ILE A 64 -13.98 -39.77 -5.26
C ILE A 64 -14.36 -38.49 -6.00
N ALA A 65 -14.24 -38.55 -7.34
CA ALA A 65 -14.91 -37.66 -8.26
C ALA A 65 -16.40 -38.04 -8.37
N VAL A 66 -17.31 -37.06 -8.31
CA VAL A 66 -18.70 -37.24 -8.76
C VAL A 66 -19.14 -36.01 -9.54
N CYS A 67 -19.48 -36.26 -10.80
CA CYS A 67 -20.13 -35.37 -11.75
C CYS A 67 -21.67 -35.30 -11.50
N PRO A 68 -22.41 -34.42 -12.19
CA PRO A 68 -23.49 -33.62 -11.63
C PRO A 68 -24.87 -34.28 -11.71
N ARG A 69 -25.81 -33.82 -10.87
CA ARG A 69 -27.25 -33.94 -11.16
C ARG A 69 -28.01 -32.67 -10.76
N SER A 70 -28.62 -32.08 -11.78
CA SER A 70 -29.69 -31.10 -11.73
C SER A 70 -31.00 -31.71 -11.21
N VAL A 71 -31.85 -30.90 -10.57
CA VAL A 71 -33.32 -31.06 -10.62
C VAL A 71 -34.01 -29.68 -10.68
N ALA A 72 -34.68 -29.49 -11.81
CA ALA A 72 -35.97 -28.82 -12.09
C ALA A 72 -36.32 -27.43 -11.51
N ALA A 73 -36.19 -26.44 -12.40
CA ALA A 73 -37.26 -25.62 -13.00
C ALA A 73 -38.57 -25.32 -12.24
N ALA A 74 -38.85 -24.01 -12.10
CA ALA A 74 -40.19 -23.45 -12.20
C ALA A 74 -40.19 -22.15 -13.05
N ARG A 75 -40.70 -22.31 -14.29
CA ARG A 75 -41.38 -21.39 -15.23
C ARG A 75 -41.31 -19.86 -15.01
N THR A 76 -40.60 -19.14 -15.89
CA THR A 76 -41.08 -18.38 -17.08
C THR A 76 -41.97 -17.16 -16.84
N LEU A 77 -41.40 -15.97 -17.08
CA LEU A 77 -42.09 -14.79 -17.60
C LEU A 77 -41.25 -14.12 -18.71
N SER A 78 -41.91 -14.04 -19.86
CA SER A 78 -41.66 -13.38 -21.15
C SER A 78 -40.53 -12.34 -21.27
N SER A 79 -39.76 -12.47 -22.36
CA SER A 79 -38.82 -11.49 -22.91
C SER A 79 -39.49 -10.21 -23.41
N SER A 80 -38.79 -9.08 -23.28
CA SER A 80 -38.64 -8.13 -24.39
C SER A 80 -37.35 -7.31 -24.24
N CYS A 81 -36.74 -7.02 -25.39
CA CYS A 81 -35.37 -6.55 -25.60
C CYS A 81 -35.00 -5.25 -24.88
N LEU A 82 -33.84 -5.24 -24.22
CA LEU A 82 -33.13 -4.01 -23.88
C LEU A 82 -31.80 -4.00 -24.63
N ARG A 83 -31.73 -3.12 -25.64
CA ARG A 83 -30.52 -2.79 -26.39
C ARG A 83 -29.50 -2.09 -25.48
N PRO A 84 -28.18 -2.20 -25.76
CA PRO A 84 -27.19 -1.37 -25.08
C PRO A 84 -27.38 0.11 -25.45
N VAL A 85 -27.27 0.97 -24.45
CA VAL A 85 -27.33 2.43 -24.60
C VAL A 85 -26.13 2.88 -25.44
N ARG A 86 -26.42 3.51 -26.59
CA ARG A 86 -25.43 4.18 -27.44
C ARG A 86 -24.77 5.33 -26.67
N CYS A 87 -23.43 5.37 -26.66
CA CYS A 87 -22.67 6.55 -26.27
C CYS A 87 -23.12 7.77 -27.10
N ALA A 88 -23.40 8.88 -26.43
CA ALA A 88 -23.82 10.13 -27.06
C ALA A 88 -22.69 10.67 -27.95
N ALA A 89 -23.06 11.05 -29.18
CA ALA A 89 -22.19 11.75 -30.11
C ALA A 89 -21.83 13.14 -29.55
N VAL A 90 -20.54 13.44 -29.45
CA VAL A 90 -20.03 14.78 -29.14
C VAL A 90 -20.16 15.65 -30.38
N GLY A 91 -20.87 16.76 -30.25
CA GLY A 91 -21.08 17.74 -31.31
C GLY A 91 -19.79 18.42 -31.75
N THR A 92 -19.64 18.59 -33.06
CA THR A 92 -18.52 19.27 -33.71
C THR A 92 -18.58 20.77 -33.42
N ALA A 93 -17.66 21.28 -32.60
CA ALA A 93 -17.31 22.69 -32.57
C ALA A 93 -16.23 22.95 -33.64
N ALA A 94 -16.44 23.98 -34.47
CA ALA A 94 -15.53 24.35 -35.56
C ALA A 94 -14.15 24.77 -35.03
N PRO A 95 -13.04 24.42 -35.73
CA PRO A 95 -11.71 24.79 -35.28
C PRO A 95 -11.43 26.27 -35.56
N VAL A 96 -10.94 26.97 -34.54
CA VAL A 96 -10.25 28.25 -34.69
C VAL A 96 -8.84 27.93 -35.16
N ALA A 97 -8.50 28.40 -36.36
CA ALA A 97 -7.19 28.18 -36.97
C ALA A 97 -6.09 28.86 -36.14
N ALA A 98 -5.21 28.05 -35.53
CA ALA A 98 -3.92 28.48 -35.04
C ALA A 98 -2.86 27.97 -36.02
N THR A 99 -2.22 28.89 -36.73
CA THR A 99 -1.06 28.61 -37.58
C THR A 99 0.17 28.38 -36.70
N ALA A 100 0.60 27.13 -36.59
CA ALA A 100 1.97 26.76 -36.22
C ALA A 100 2.24 25.35 -36.77
N GLU A 101 2.90 25.27 -37.93
CA GLU A 101 3.50 24.03 -38.42
C GLU A 101 4.61 23.63 -37.44
N GLY A 102 4.27 22.71 -36.53
CA GLY A 102 5.17 22.21 -35.49
C GLY A 102 4.45 21.29 -34.51
N ASP A 103 4.43 20.00 -34.84
CA ASP A 103 4.25 18.89 -33.89
C ASP A 103 2.81 18.55 -33.40
N GLU A 104 1.86 18.37 -34.32
CA GLU A 104 0.52 17.83 -34.02
C GLU A 104 0.53 16.37 -33.49
N ARG A 105 1.68 15.69 -33.42
CA ARG A 105 1.78 14.24 -33.14
C ARG A 105 2.12 13.85 -31.69
N ARG A 106 2.36 14.79 -30.77
CA ARG A 106 2.94 14.45 -29.45
C ARG A 106 2.06 13.59 -28.55
N PHE A 107 0.74 13.71 -28.68
CA PHE A 107 -0.24 13.03 -27.82
C PHE A 107 -1.37 12.39 -28.63
N GLU A 108 -1.07 11.86 -29.80
CA GLU A 108 -2.08 11.11 -30.57
C GLU A 108 -2.52 9.88 -29.77
N GLN A 109 -3.83 9.74 -29.59
CA GLN A 109 -4.42 8.51 -29.10
C GLN A 109 -4.16 7.43 -30.15
N LEU A 110 -3.52 6.35 -29.75
CA LEU A 110 -3.20 5.23 -30.64
C LEU A 110 -4.49 4.73 -31.29
N ALA A 111 -4.55 4.80 -32.62
CA ALA A 111 -5.71 4.37 -33.39
C ALA A 111 -5.76 2.85 -33.40
N VAL A 112 -6.82 2.29 -32.78
CA VAL A 112 -7.11 0.86 -32.83
C VAL A 112 -7.97 0.59 -34.06
N PRO A 113 -7.62 -0.39 -34.92
CA PRO A 113 -8.51 -0.85 -35.98
C PRO A 113 -9.89 -1.21 -35.39
N PRO A 114 -11.02 -0.68 -35.92
CA PRO A 114 -12.34 -0.91 -35.33
C PRO A 114 -12.69 -2.38 -35.12
N GLU A 115 -12.24 -3.24 -36.03
CA GLU A 115 -12.41 -4.69 -35.98
C GLU A 115 -11.66 -5.38 -34.82
N LEU A 116 -10.64 -4.73 -34.26
CA LEU A 116 -9.76 -5.29 -33.22
C LEU A 116 -10.17 -4.85 -31.80
N VAL A 117 -11.01 -3.81 -31.68
CA VAL A 117 -11.36 -3.23 -30.37
C VAL A 117 -12.03 -4.25 -29.45
N ASP A 118 -13.01 -5.00 -29.94
CA ASP A 118 -13.77 -5.96 -29.12
C ASP A 118 -12.87 -7.11 -28.64
N GLU A 119 -11.95 -7.58 -29.49
CA GLU A 119 -10.97 -8.62 -29.16
C GLU A 119 -9.99 -8.14 -28.08
N LEU A 120 -9.42 -6.95 -28.23
CA LEU A 120 -8.52 -6.37 -27.22
C LEU A 120 -9.23 -6.14 -25.88
N VAL A 121 -10.49 -5.70 -25.91
CA VAL A 121 -11.28 -5.52 -24.69
C VAL A 121 -11.51 -6.85 -23.99
N GLU A 122 -11.90 -7.89 -24.71
CA GLU A 122 -12.09 -9.23 -24.13
C GLU A 122 -10.79 -9.76 -23.51
N GLU A 123 -9.68 -9.71 -24.27
CA GLU A 123 -8.36 -10.12 -23.78
C GLU A 123 -7.93 -9.34 -22.54
N ALA A 124 -8.09 -8.02 -22.55
CA ALA A 124 -7.71 -7.17 -21.43
C ALA A 124 -8.49 -7.50 -20.16
N LEU A 125 -9.81 -7.73 -20.28
CA LEU A 125 -10.67 -8.08 -19.16
C LEU A 125 -10.33 -9.47 -18.58
N VAL A 126 -10.05 -10.45 -19.45
CA VAL A 126 -9.57 -11.78 -19.04
C VAL A 126 -8.22 -11.66 -18.33
N TRP A 127 -7.28 -10.91 -18.91
CA TRP A 127 -5.95 -10.70 -18.34
C TRP A 127 -6.03 -10.07 -16.95
N CYS A 128 -6.85 -9.03 -16.78
CA CYS A 128 -7.05 -8.38 -15.48
C CYS A 128 -7.53 -9.37 -14.41
N SER A 129 -8.46 -10.24 -14.79
CA SER A 129 -9.04 -11.25 -13.90
C SER A 129 -8.01 -12.32 -13.50
N GLN A 130 -7.14 -12.73 -14.42
CA GLN A 130 -6.12 -13.75 -14.19
C GLN A 130 -4.91 -13.23 -13.40
N HIS A 131 -4.58 -11.95 -13.52
CA HIS A 131 -3.38 -11.35 -12.94
C HIS A 131 -3.66 -10.43 -11.74
N GLY A 132 -4.91 -10.39 -11.27
CA GLY A 132 -5.29 -9.64 -10.07
C GLY A 132 -5.25 -8.12 -10.23
N LEU A 133 -5.40 -7.60 -11.46
CA LEU A 133 -5.59 -6.17 -11.72
C LEU A 133 -7.05 -5.79 -11.44
N VAL A 134 -7.42 -5.84 -10.17
CA VAL A 134 -8.80 -5.75 -9.69
C VAL A 134 -8.95 -4.77 -8.53
N VAL A 135 -10.16 -4.25 -8.37
CA VAL A 135 -10.62 -3.42 -7.27
C VAL A 135 -11.95 -3.92 -6.75
N GLY A 136 -12.36 -3.46 -5.57
CA GLY A 136 -13.70 -3.71 -5.06
C GLY A 136 -14.76 -2.94 -5.84
N ASP A 137 -15.82 -3.63 -6.30
CA ASP A 137 -16.96 -3.01 -6.97
C ASP A 137 -17.71 -2.09 -6.00
N LYS A 138 -17.90 -0.83 -6.40
CA LYS A 138 -18.66 0.17 -5.63
C LYS A 138 -20.11 -0.25 -5.36
N ASN A 139 -20.70 -1.07 -6.22
CA ASN A 139 -22.07 -1.55 -6.09
C ASN A 139 -22.20 -2.77 -5.16
N HIS A 140 -21.08 -3.38 -4.77
CA HIS A 140 -21.08 -4.51 -3.87
C HIS A 140 -20.78 -4.07 -2.42
N PRO A 141 -21.68 -4.28 -1.45
CA PRO A 141 -21.58 -3.69 -0.11
C PRO A 141 -20.40 -4.20 0.73
N ARG A 142 -19.80 -5.34 0.35
CA ARG A 142 -18.67 -5.94 1.08
C ARG A 142 -17.32 -5.76 0.40
N SER A 143 -17.26 -5.18 -0.79
CA SER A 143 -16.04 -5.14 -1.62
C SER A 143 -14.92 -4.29 -1.04
N GLY A 144 -15.24 -3.30 -0.19
CA GLY A 144 -14.26 -2.52 0.57
C GLY A 144 -13.90 -3.12 1.94
N LYS A 145 -14.54 -4.21 2.37
CA LYS A 145 -14.37 -4.77 3.72
C LYS A 145 -13.80 -6.17 3.72
N ALA A 146 -14.21 -7.00 2.77
CA ALA A 146 -13.83 -8.40 2.68
C ALA A 146 -13.08 -8.65 1.37
N PRO A 147 -11.85 -9.19 1.41
CA PRO A 147 -11.15 -9.56 0.19
C PRO A 147 -11.85 -10.74 -0.49
N GLY A 148 -11.84 -10.76 -1.82
CA GLY A 148 -12.28 -11.89 -2.65
C GLY A 148 -13.77 -11.86 -2.99
N VAL A 149 -14.50 -10.81 -2.64
CA VAL A 149 -15.93 -10.66 -2.94
C VAL A 149 -16.22 -9.35 -3.64
N GLY A 150 -17.12 -9.39 -4.64
CA GLY A 150 -17.50 -8.21 -5.41
C GLY A 150 -16.31 -7.54 -6.10
N LEU A 151 -15.54 -8.30 -6.87
CA LEU A 151 -14.38 -7.81 -7.60
C LEU A 151 -14.80 -7.27 -8.97
N LEU A 152 -14.11 -6.23 -9.41
CA LEU A 152 -14.18 -5.68 -10.75
C LEU A 152 -12.74 -5.43 -11.21
N HIS A 153 -12.48 -5.48 -12.53
CA HIS A 153 -11.20 -5.01 -13.05
C HIS A 153 -10.94 -3.56 -12.60
N ALA A 154 -9.68 -3.20 -12.37
CA ALA A 154 -9.34 -1.79 -12.18
C ALA A 154 -9.70 -1.01 -13.45
N PRO A 155 -10.16 0.25 -13.37
CA PRO A 155 -10.31 1.09 -14.55
C PRO A 155 -8.93 1.30 -15.22
N PHE A 156 -8.84 1.05 -16.53
CA PHE A 156 -7.61 1.22 -17.31
C PHE A 156 -7.92 1.80 -18.70
N ALA A 157 -6.93 2.45 -19.32
CA ALA A 157 -6.93 2.74 -20.75
C ALA A 157 -6.55 1.47 -21.52
N LEU A 158 -7.24 1.15 -22.62
CA LEU A 158 -7.02 -0.10 -23.36
C LEU A 158 -5.59 -0.23 -23.92
N LEU A 159 -5.04 0.88 -24.40
CA LEU A 159 -3.67 1.01 -24.89
C LEU A 159 -2.92 2.10 -24.11
N PRO A 160 -1.57 2.08 -24.11
CA PRO A 160 -0.78 3.10 -23.45
C PRO A 160 -0.98 4.47 -24.10
N MET A 161 -0.74 5.53 -23.33
CA MET A 161 -0.69 6.89 -23.86
C MET A 161 0.70 7.15 -24.45
N SER A 162 0.77 7.79 -25.62
CA SER A 162 2.04 8.32 -26.12
C SER A 162 2.54 9.42 -25.19
N PHE A 163 3.80 9.32 -24.76
CA PHE A 163 4.42 10.30 -23.87
C PHE A 163 5.84 10.62 -24.34
N PRO A 164 6.19 11.90 -24.57
CA PRO A 164 7.51 12.26 -25.07
C PRO A 164 8.63 11.84 -24.10
N LYS A 165 9.61 11.10 -24.63
CA LYS A 165 10.74 10.55 -23.86
C LYS A 165 11.52 11.63 -23.08
N VAL A 166 11.66 12.83 -23.65
CA VAL A 166 12.35 13.96 -22.99
C VAL A 166 11.71 14.33 -21.64
N TYR A 167 10.38 14.35 -21.57
CA TYR A 167 9.67 14.67 -20.33
C TYR A 167 9.68 13.49 -19.36
N TRP A 168 9.69 12.26 -19.88
CA TRP A 168 9.84 11.07 -19.05
C TRP A 168 11.19 11.06 -18.34
N GLU A 169 12.27 11.29 -19.09
CA GLU A 169 13.63 11.38 -18.54
C GLU A 169 13.76 12.55 -17.55
N GLN A 170 13.20 13.72 -17.88
CA GLN A 170 13.16 14.85 -16.95
C GLN A 170 12.45 14.51 -15.62
N ALA A 171 11.30 13.82 -15.67
CA ALA A 171 10.58 13.42 -14.46
C ALA A 171 11.39 12.43 -13.60
N LEU A 172 12.13 11.51 -14.24
CA LEU A 172 13.02 10.57 -13.56
C LEU A 172 14.21 11.27 -12.88
N GLU A 173 14.82 12.25 -13.56
CA GLU A 173 15.91 13.06 -12.98
C GLU A 173 15.45 13.89 -11.78
N LEU A 174 14.21 14.38 -11.80
CA LEU A 174 13.63 15.17 -10.71
C LEU A 174 13.28 14.35 -9.47
N ALA A 175 12.97 13.06 -9.61
CA ALA A 175 12.52 12.21 -8.50
C ALA A 175 13.48 12.19 -7.28
N PRO A 176 14.78 11.90 -7.42
CA PRO A 176 15.69 11.93 -6.26
C PRO A 176 15.89 13.35 -5.69
N LEU A 177 15.79 14.39 -6.53
CA LEU A 177 15.89 15.78 -6.07
C LEU A 177 14.70 16.18 -5.20
N PHE A 178 13.48 15.77 -5.59
CA PHE A 178 12.28 15.98 -4.77
C PHE A 178 12.32 15.17 -3.48
N ASN A 179 12.88 13.95 -3.49
CA ASN A 179 13.05 13.17 -2.27
C ASN A 179 13.94 13.89 -1.25
N GLU A 180 15.08 14.41 -1.69
CA GLU A 180 15.97 15.20 -0.84
C GLU A 180 15.32 16.51 -0.38
N LEU A 181 14.59 17.19 -1.27
CA LEU A 181 13.86 18.41 -0.92
C LEU A 181 12.81 18.16 0.17
N VAL A 182 11.98 17.13 0.02
CA VAL A 182 10.97 16.74 1.02
C VAL A 182 11.65 16.43 2.34
N HIS A 183 12.73 15.66 2.33
CA HIS A 183 13.47 15.32 3.54
C HIS A 183 13.99 16.59 4.24
N ARG A 184 14.69 17.48 3.54
CA ARG A 184 15.22 18.70 4.14
C ARG A 184 14.14 19.64 4.66
N VAL A 185 13.05 19.81 3.92
CA VAL A 185 11.92 20.62 4.37
C VAL A 185 11.25 20.01 5.60
N SER A 186 11.18 18.67 5.69
CA SER A 186 10.60 17.99 6.86
C SER A 186 11.42 18.18 8.14
N LEU A 187 12.72 18.49 8.03
CA LEU A 187 13.59 18.77 9.17
C LEU A 187 13.46 20.22 9.67
N ASP A 188 12.89 21.12 8.88
CA ASP A 188 12.68 22.53 9.25
C ASP A 188 11.27 22.71 9.83
N GLY A 189 11.12 22.32 11.09
CA GLY A 189 9.83 22.39 11.78
C GLY A 189 9.28 23.82 11.90
N ASP A 190 10.15 24.81 12.09
CA ASP A 190 9.77 26.21 12.16
C ASP A 190 9.23 26.71 10.81
N PHE A 191 9.89 26.36 9.71
CA PHE A 191 9.40 26.66 8.36
C PHE A 191 8.00 26.09 8.12
N LEU A 192 7.76 24.82 8.50
CA LEU A 192 6.46 24.18 8.33
C LEU A 192 5.36 24.86 9.16
N GLN A 193 5.63 25.15 10.44
CA GLN A 193 4.68 25.81 11.34
C GLN A 193 4.35 27.23 10.85
N GLN A 194 5.36 28.00 10.44
CA GLN A 194 5.18 29.38 9.97
C GLN A 194 4.43 29.42 8.64
N THR A 195 4.81 28.57 7.67
CA THR A 195 4.19 28.53 6.34
C THR A 195 2.70 28.17 6.42
N LEU A 196 2.33 27.27 7.33
CA LEU A 196 0.95 26.80 7.49
C LEU A 196 0.16 27.52 8.59
N ALA A 197 0.71 28.57 9.20
CA ALA A 197 0.07 29.27 10.32
C ALA A 197 -1.32 29.83 9.97
N ARG A 198 -1.48 30.45 8.79
CA ARG A 198 -2.79 30.95 8.33
C ARG A 198 -3.76 29.81 8.01
N THR A 199 -3.26 28.71 7.45
CA THR A 199 -4.07 27.52 7.17
C THR A 199 -4.60 26.89 8.46
N LYS A 200 -3.79 26.88 9.52
CA LYS A 200 -4.17 26.42 10.87
C LYS A 200 -5.43 27.13 11.41
N GLU A 201 -5.63 28.40 11.08
CA GLU A 201 -6.76 29.20 11.56
C GLU A 201 -8.09 28.79 10.90
N VAL A 202 -8.05 28.33 9.64
CA VAL A 202 -9.25 28.11 8.82
C VAL A 202 -9.54 26.64 8.53
N ASP A 203 -8.55 25.74 8.61
CA ASP A 203 -8.71 24.31 8.37
C ASP A 203 -8.50 23.49 9.66
N PRO A 204 -9.58 22.97 10.29
CA PRO A 204 -9.50 22.13 11.47
C PRO A 204 -8.69 20.84 11.27
N PHE A 205 -8.65 20.32 10.04
CA PHE A 205 -7.89 19.10 9.75
C PHE A 205 -6.39 19.38 9.83
N THR A 206 -5.88 20.33 9.05
CA THR A 206 -4.48 20.76 9.10
C THR A 206 -4.07 21.25 10.48
N ARG A 207 -4.98 21.92 11.22
CA ARG A 207 -4.70 22.32 12.60
C ARG A 207 -4.30 21.14 13.48
N ARG A 208 -5.04 20.03 13.43
CA ARG A 208 -4.72 18.86 14.24
C ARG A 208 -3.38 18.22 13.85
N LEU A 209 -3.03 18.23 12.56
CA LEU A 209 -1.71 17.78 12.11
C LEU A 209 -0.59 18.66 12.66
N LEU A 210 -0.75 19.98 12.60
CA LEU A 210 0.21 20.94 13.16
C LEU A 210 0.32 20.84 14.68
N ASP A 211 -0.76 20.52 15.38
CA ASP A 211 -0.74 20.31 16.84
C ASP A 211 0.05 19.04 17.21
N ILE A 212 -0.06 17.96 16.43
CA ILE A 212 0.80 16.76 16.59
C ILE A 212 2.25 17.12 16.30
N HIS A 213 2.51 17.83 15.21
CA HIS A 213 3.85 18.27 14.84
C HIS A 213 4.48 19.15 15.93
N SER A 214 3.75 20.10 16.51
CA SER A 214 4.22 20.92 17.65
C SER A 214 4.60 20.06 18.86
N LYS A 215 3.78 19.07 19.22
CA LYS A 215 4.10 18.14 20.31
C LYS A 215 5.38 17.35 20.03
N MET A 216 5.60 16.93 18.79
CA MET A 216 6.83 16.23 18.42
C MET A 216 8.07 17.14 18.50
N MET A 217 7.94 18.41 18.12
CA MET A 217 9.01 19.41 18.30
C MET A 217 9.31 19.66 19.79
N GLU A 218 8.29 19.76 20.65
CA GLU A 218 8.44 19.92 22.10
C GLU A 218 9.14 18.72 22.76
N LEU A 219 8.82 17.51 22.32
CA LEU A 219 9.50 16.29 22.74
C LEU A 219 10.96 16.25 22.30
N ASN A 220 11.34 17.06 21.31
CA ASN A 220 12.68 17.13 20.71
C ASN A 220 13.24 15.74 20.38
N LYS A 221 12.37 14.85 19.90
CA LYS A 221 12.76 13.48 19.58
C LYS A 221 13.53 13.47 18.28
N LYS A 222 14.73 12.89 18.30
CA LYS A 222 15.54 12.66 17.12
C LYS A 222 15.10 11.36 16.43
N GLU A 223 14.72 11.46 15.17
CA GLU A 223 14.36 10.32 14.32
C GLU A 223 15.51 10.05 13.35
N ASP A 224 16.35 9.08 13.69
CA ASP A 224 17.53 8.73 12.89
C ASP A 224 17.18 7.91 11.62
N ILE A 225 16.00 7.27 11.61
CA ILE A 225 15.50 6.47 10.49
C ILE A 225 14.22 7.12 9.98
N GLN A 226 14.26 7.60 8.73
CA GLN A 226 13.13 8.24 8.06
C GLN A 226 12.96 7.63 6.67
N LEU A 227 11.75 7.21 6.34
CA LEU A 227 11.41 6.63 5.04
C LEU A 227 10.32 7.48 4.39
N GLY A 228 10.58 7.91 3.15
CA GLY A 228 9.60 8.56 2.29
C GLY A 228 9.23 7.65 1.12
N LEU A 229 7.93 7.36 0.98
CA LEU A 229 7.35 6.77 -0.23
C LEU A 229 6.50 7.86 -0.89
N THR A 230 7.09 8.56 -1.85
CA THR A 230 6.54 9.79 -2.45
C THR A 230 6.12 9.57 -3.90
N ARG A 231 5.21 10.40 -4.39
CA ARG A 231 4.82 10.44 -5.80
C ARG A 231 4.71 11.89 -6.25
N SER A 232 5.47 12.26 -7.27
CA SER A 232 5.38 13.56 -7.91
C SER A 232 4.53 13.43 -9.17
N ASP A 233 3.44 14.19 -9.24
CA ASP A 233 2.48 14.12 -10.34
C ASP A 233 2.71 15.30 -11.29
N TYR A 234 2.71 15.04 -12.60
CA TYR A 234 3.08 16.01 -13.62
C TYR A 234 2.05 16.08 -14.75
N MET A 235 1.97 17.24 -15.38
CA MET A 235 1.29 17.45 -16.66
C MET A 235 2.20 18.23 -17.61
N ILE A 236 2.04 17.98 -18.92
CA ILE A 236 2.72 18.78 -19.94
C ILE A 236 1.76 19.90 -20.34
N ASP A 237 2.20 21.14 -20.16
CA ASP A 237 1.41 22.30 -20.54
C ASP A 237 1.46 22.50 -22.07
N GLY A 238 0.29 22.48 -22.71
CA GLY A 238 0.19 22.59 -24.17
C GLY A 238 0.56 23.98 -24.71
N ALA A 239 0.51 25.03 -23.88
CA ALA A 239 0.85 26.39 -24.30
C ALA A 239 2.35 26.67 -24.23
N THR A 240 3.01 26.21 -23.16
CA THR A 240 4.44 26.46 -22.93
C THR A 240 5.34 25.31 -23.30
N ASP A 241 4.78 24.13 -23.60
CA ASP A 241 5.53 22.90 -23.88
C ASP A 241 6.54 22.60 -22.77
N LYS A 242 6.03 22.53 -21.53
CA LYS A 242 6.82 22.28 -20.33
C LYS A 242 6.18 21.20 -19.50
N LEU A 243 7.03 20.35 -18.92
CA LEU A 243 6.63 19.46 -17.83
C LEU A 243 6.47 20.29 -16.54
N LEU A 244 5.24 20.35 -16.02
CA LEU A 244 4.91 21.07 -14.80
C LEU A 244 4.44 20.10 -13.72
N GLN A 245 4.99 20.24 -12.52
CA GLN A 245 4.53 19.50 -11.35
C GLN A 245 3.17 20.04 -10.92
N VAL A 246 2.19 19.14 -10.81
CA VAL A 246 0.83 19.45 -10.34
C VAL A 246 0.80 19.37 -8.82
N GLU A 247 1.31 18.28 -8.25
CA GLU A 247 1.40 18.07 -6.81
C GLU A 247 2.51 17.09 -6.45
N LEU A 248 2.88 17.09 -5.16
CA LEU A 248 3.81 16.16 -4.57
C LEU A 248 3.14 15.44 -3.40
N ASN A 249 2.82 14.16 -3.61
CA ASN A 249 2.20 13.31 -2.63
C ASN A 249 3.27 12.69 -1.72
N THR A 250 3.24 13.04 -0.44
CA THR A 250 4.18 12.55 0.59
C THR A 250 3.55 11.52 1.54
N ILE A 251 2.29 11.15 1.29
CA ILE A 251 1.49 10.30 2.17
C ILE A 251 0.54 9.44 1.34
N SER A 252 0.44 8.16 1.68
CA SER A 252 -0.51 7.21 1.07
C SER A 252 -0.57 7.29 -0.47
N THR A 253 0.58 7.28 -1.12
CA THR A 253 0.68 7.31 -2.59
C THR A 253 0.08 6.03 -3.17
N SER A 254 -1.09 6.15 -3.78
CA SER A 254 -1.86 5.03 -4.32
C SER A 254 -1.34 4.52 -5.67
N SER A 255 -1.88 3.37 -6.09
CA SER A 255 -1.78 2.82 -7.44
C SER A 255 -0.40 2.31 -7.83
N ASN A 256 0.54 2.16 -6.90
CA ASN A 256 1.87 1.63 -7.19
C ASN A 256 1.79 0.19 -7.71
N GLY A 257 0.90 -0.62 -7.13
CA GLY A 257 0.63 -1.98 -7.55
C GLY A 257 -0.15 -2.06 -8.85
N LEU A 258 -1.26 -1.32 -8.91
CA LEU A 258 -2.11 -1.27 -10.09
C LEU A 258 -1.35 -0.74 -11.32
N ALA A 259 -0.48 0.25 -11.17
CA ALA A 259 0.32 0.79 -12.27
C ALA A 259 1.31 -0.22 -12.84
N CYS A 260 1.89 -1.09 -12.00
CA CYS A 260 2.70 -2.21 -12.49
C CYS A 260 1.86 -3.19 -13.31
N GLY A 261 0.65 -3.52 -12.82
CA GLY A 261 -0.29 -4.37 -13.54
C GLY A 261 -0.74 -3.77 -14.89
N VAL A 262 -1.04 -2.47 -14.94
CA VAL A 262 -1.42 -1.76 -16.18
C VAL A 262 -0.27 -1.76 -17.20
N SER A 263 0.96 -1.50 -16.75
CA SER A 263 2.14 -1.58 -17.61
C SER A 263 2.29 -2.96 -18.25
N GLU A 264 2.15 -4.03 -17.46
CA GLU A 264 2.28 -5.40 -17.98
C GLU A 264 1.08 -5.82 -18.85
N LEU A 265 -0.14 -5.34 -18.55
CA LEU A 265 -1.30 -5.49 -19.43
C LEU A 265 -1.03 -4.89 -20.80
N HIS A 266 -0.58 -3.63 -20.88
CA HIS A 266 -0.28 -2.96 -22.15
C HIS A 266 0.81 -3.69 -22.93
N ARG A 267 1.86 -4.14 -22.26
CA ARG A 267 2.93 -4.94 -22.89
C ARG A 267 2.41 -6.28 -23.41
N ASN A 268 1.48 -6.91 -22.70
CA ASN A 268 0.85 -8.15 -23.12
C ASN A 268 0.01 -7.94 -24.39
N LEU A 269 -0.91 -6.98 -24.39
CA LEU A 269 -1.75 -6.68 -25.55
C LEU A 269 -0.92 -6.32 -26.79
N ILE A 270 0.08 -5.44 -26.63
CA ILE A 270 0.96 -5.06 -27.74
C ILE A 270 1.76 -6.25 -28.27
N ARG A 271 2.23 -7.16 -27.39
CA ARG A 271 2.98 -8.35 -27.82
C ARG A 271 2.13 -9.29 -28.68
N HIS A 272 0.83 -9.41 -28.38
CA HIS A 272 -0.07 -10.28 -29.13
C HIS A 272 -0.55 -9.64 -30.45
N HIS A 273 -0.64 -8.31 -30.50
CA HIS A 273 -1.18 -7.54 -31.63
C HIS A 273 -0.17 -6.56 -32.24
N GLN A 274 1.12 -6.90 -32.22
CA GLN A 274 2.20 -6.00 -32.61
C GLN A 274 2.08 -5.53 -34.08
N ARG A 275 1.61 -6.41 -34.97
CA ARG A 275 1.49 -6.10 -36.41
C ARG A 275 0.30 -5.18 -36.68
N GLU A 276 -0.81 -5.47 -36.03
CA GLU A 276 -2.09 -4.78 -36.17
C GLU A 276 -2.02 -3.39 -35.54
N LEU A 277 -1.35 -3.27 -34.40
CA LEU A 277 -1.17 -2.01 -33.68
C LEU A 277 0.03 -1.19 -34.19
N GLY A 278 1.00 -1.83 -34.84
CA GLY A 278 2.25 -1.18 -35.26
C GLY A 278 3.10 -0.69 -34.08
N LEU A 279 3.00 -1.36 -32.92
CA LEU A 279 3.66 -0.97 -31.67
C LEU A 279 4.66 -2.02 -31.22
N ASP A 280 5.79 -1.57 -30.69
CA ASP A 280 6.78 -2.44 -30.06
C ASP A 280 6.46 -2.59 -28.55
N PRO A 281 6.31 -3.81 -28.00
CA PRO A 281 6.04 -3.98 -26.57
C PRO A 281 7.17 -3.46 -25.66
N THR A 282 8.35 -3.17 -26.20
CA THR A 282 9.45 -2.51 -25.48
C THR A 282 9.29 -0.99 -25.38
N SER A 283 8.35 -0.39 -26.13
CA SER A 283 8.04 1.04 -26.02
C SER A 283 7.26 1.39 -24.76
N VAL A 284 6.63 0.41 -24.12
CA VAL A 284 6.03 0.54 -22.79
C VAL A 284 7.09 0.24 -21.75
N VAL A 285 7.49 1.28 -21.01
CA VAL A 285 8.51 1.17 -19.95
C VAL A 285 8.00 0.24 -18.85
N GLY A 286 8.79 -0.77 -18.50
CA GLY A 286 8.47 -1.67 -17.39
C GLY A 286 8.41 -0.90 -16.06
N ASN A 287 7.48 -1.31 -15.18
CA ASN A 287 7.26 -0.64 -13.91
C ASN A 287 7.57 -1.58 -12.74
N THR A 288 8.53 -1.18 -11.91
CA THR A 288 9.05 -1.94 -10.76
C THR A 288 8.66 -1.32 -9.41
N ALA A 289 7.69 -0.42 -9.38
CA ALA A 289 7.34 0.36 -8.19
C ALA A 289 7.06 -0.53 -6.96
N ILE A 290 6.37 -1.66 -7.14
CA ILE A 290 6.07 -2.58 -6.03
C ILE A 290 7.33 -3.16 -5.41
N ALA A 291 8.25 -3.66 -6.24
CA ALA A 291 9.49 -4.26 -5.77
C ALA A 291 10.34 -3.21 -5.04
N GLN A 292 10.43 -1.99 -5.59
CA GLN A 292 11.15 -0.87 -4.97
C GLN A 292 10.51 -0.42 -3.65
N HIS A 293 9.17 -0.39 -3.56
CA HIS A 293 8.47 -0.05 -2.31
C HIS A 293 8.67 -1.14 -1.25
N ALA A 294 8.60 -2.41 -1.64
CA ALA A 294 8.88 -3.54 -0.75
C ALA A 294 10.34 -3.50 -0.24
N GLU A 295 11.30 -3.22 -1.13
CA GLU A 295 12.71 -3.05 -0.78
C GLU A 295 12.94 -1.91 0.22
N ALA A 296 12.34 -0.74 -0.04
CA ALA A 296 12.48 0.42 0.84
C ALA A 296 11.88 0.15 2.24
N LEU A 297 10.70 -0.49 2.29
CA LEU A 297 10.07 -0.94 3.53
C LEU A 297 10.94 -1.96 4.29
N ALA A 298 11.47 -2.97 3.58
CA ALA A 298 12.33 -3.98 4.16
C ALA A 298 13.64 -3.38 4.69
N THR A 299 14.21 -2.41 3.98
CA THR A 299 15.41 -1.69 4.39
C THR A 299 15.15 -0.89 5.68
N ALA A 300 14.06 -0.12 5.75
CA ALA A 300 13.70 0.60 6.97
C ALA A 300 13.43 -0.34 8.16
N TRP A 301 12.80 -1.49 7.91
CA TRP A 301 12.61 -2.53 8.94
C TRP A 301 13.93 -3.14 9.40
N ALA A 302 14.88 -3.37 8.48
CA ALA A 302 16.21 -3.89 8.81
C ALA A 302 17.02 -2.88 9.62
N GLU A 303 16.94 -1.59 9.30
CA GLU A 303 17.54 -0.49 10.07
C GLU A 303 16.93 -0.37 11.48
N TYR A 304 15.62 -0.62 11.62
CA TYR A 304 15.00 -0.72 12.95
C TYR A 304 15.58 -1.87 13.80
N ASN A 305 16.11 -2.90 13.14
CA ASN A 305 16.93 -3.97 13.71
C ASN A 305 16.26 -4.74 14.86
N ASN A 306 15.02 -5.16 14.64
CA ASN A 306 14.30 -6.06 15.53
C ASN A 306 13.55 -7.13 14.73
N GLN A 307 14.08 -8.35 14.69
CA GLN A 307 13.52 -9.45 13.90
C GLN A 307 12.11 -9.88 14.34
N SER A 308 11.69 -9.53 15.56
CA SER A 308 10.32 -9.80 16.04
C SER A 308 9.34 -8.66 15.72
N ALA A 309 9.82 -7.54 15.17
CA ALA A 309 8.96 -6.43 14.78
C ALA A 309 8.25 -6.72 13.45
N VAL A 310 7.11 -6.06 13.26
CA VAL A 310 6.29 -6.16 12.06
C VAL A 310 6.10 -4.78 11.45
N VAL A 311 5.77 -4.72 10.16
CA VAL A 311 5.35 -3.48 9.51
C VAL A 311 3.85 -3.28 9.70
N LEU A 312 3.46 -2.20 10.38
CA LEU A 312 2.07 -1.81 10.56
C LEU A 312 1.59 -0.96 9.38
N VAL A 313 0.62 -1.49 8.63
CA VAL A 313 -0.05 -0.79 7.53
C VAL A 313 -1.34 -0.18 8.06
N VAL A 314 -1.38 1.15 8.13
CA VAL A 314 -2.57 1.89 8.56
C VAL A 314 -3.53 2.00 7.38
N VAL A 315 -4.78 1.53 7.57
CA VAL A 315 -5.76 1.42 6.48
C VAL A 315 -7.09 2.09 6.82
N GLN A 316 -7.89 2.37 5.79
CA GLN A 316 -9.28 2.78 5.96
C GLN A 316 -10.16 1.58 6.37
N ALA A 317 -11.28 1.85 7.06
CA ALA A 317 -12.24 0.82 7.44
C ALA A 317 -12.98 0.21 6.22
N GLU A 318 -13.10 0.99 5.15
CA GLU A 318 -13.61 0.54 3.85
C GLU A 318 -12.61 0.93 2.77
N GLU A 319 -11.97 -0.06 2.16
CA GLU A 319 -10.88 0.15 1.23
C GLU A 319 -11.09 -0.70 -0.04
N ARG A 320 -11.72 -0.12 -1.05
CA ARG A 320 -11.96 -0.83 -2.33
C ARG A 320 -10.68 -1.00 -3.15
N TYR A 321 -9.65 -0.21 -2.88
CA TYR A 321 -8.33 -0.32 -3.50
C TYR A 321 -7.39 -1.21 -2.66
N MET A 322 -7.91 -2.04 -1.74
CA MET A 322 -7.09 -2.82 -0.81
C MET A 322 -6.08 -3.75 -1.51
N TYR A 323 -6.37 -4.16 -2.74
CA TYR A 323 -5.51 -5.00 -3.56
C TYR A 323 -4.18 -4.33 -3.87
N ASP A 324 -4.17 -3.02 -4.13
CA ASP A 324 -2.94 -2.25 -4.34
C ASP A 324 -2.01 -2.34 -3.12
N GLN A 325 -2.59 -2.20 -1.92
CA GLN A 325 -1.88 -2.38 -0.65
C GLN A 325 -1.45 -3.83 -0.45
N TYR A 326 -2.30 -4.81 -0.80
CA TYR A 326 -1.96 -6.23 -0.67
C TYR A 326 -0.77 -6.62 -1.55
N TRP A 327 -0.67 -6.14 -2.78
CA TRP A 327 0.47 -6.43 -3.64
C TRP A 327 1.79 -6.00 -2.97
N ILE A 328 1.84 -4.83 -2.33
CA ILE A 328 3.02 -4.37 -1.59
C ILE A 328 3.30 -5.29 -0.39
N THR A 329 2.29 -5.63 0.42
CA THR A 329 2.48 -6.49 1.59
C THR A 329 2.88 -7.92 1.23
N VAL A 330 2.37 -8.45 0.11
CA VAL A 330 2.72 -9.77 -0.42
C VAL A 330 4.15 -9.74 -0.93
N ALA A 331 4.54 -8.74 -1.73
CA ALA A 331 5.91 -8.58 -2.18
C ALA A 331 6.90 -8.47 -1.01
N LEU A 332 6.57 -7.66 0.00
CA LEU A 332 7.38 -7.51 1.22
C LEU A 332 7.56 -8.84 1.96
N ARG A 333 6.50 -9.64 2.08
CA ARG A 333 6.55 -10.96 2.71
C ARG A 333 7.33 -11.98 1.87
N GLU A 334 7.05 -12.07 0.58
CA GLU A 334 7.61 -13.11 -0.30
C GLU A 334 9.08 -12.85 -0.64
N MET A 335 9.47 -11.59 -0.86
CA MET A 335 10.82 -11.22 -1.23
C MET A 335 11.75 -11.07 -0.02
N TYR A 336 11.24 -10.61 1.13
CA TYR A 336 12.06 -10.24 2.29
C TYR A 336 11.69 -10.96 3.59
N GLY A 337 10.63 -11.77 3.61
CA GLY A 337 10.19 -12.47 4.83
C GLY A 337 9.61 -11.55 5.91
N VAL A 338 9.36 -10.27 5.61
CA VAL A 338 8.88 -9.30 6.59
C VAL A 338 7.37 -9.41 6.77
N THR A 339 6.94 -9.57 8.02
CA THR A 339 5.52 -9.70 8.35
C THR A 339 4.85 -8.33 8.43
N THR A 340 3.63 -8.24 7.88
CA THR A 340 2.80 -7.04 7.93
C THR A 340 1.51 -7.29 8.71
N ILE A 341 1.03 -6.28 9.42
CA ILE A 341 -0.33 -6.25 9.98
C ILE A 341 -1.08 -5.04 9.44
N ARG A 342 -2.39 -5.17 9.24
CA ARG A 342 -3.26 -4.08 8.75
C ARG A 342 -4.20 -3.66 9.87
N LYS A 343 -4.25 -2.37 10.18
CA LYS A 343 -5.15 -1.83 11.22
C LYS A 343 -5.69 -0.46 10.81
N THR A 344 -6.94 -0.21 11.14
CA THR A 344 -7.53 1.13 11.11
C THR A 344 -7.04 1.96 12.29
N MET A 345 -7.14 3.29 12.20
CA MET A 345 -6.82 4.18 13.33
C MET A 345 -7.63 3.86 14.59
N ALA A 346 -8.89 3.44 14.44
CA ALA A 346 -9.74 3.06 15.57
C ALA A 346 -9.27 1.76 16.24
N GLU A 347 -8.80 0.79 15.47
CA GLU A 347 -8.18 -0.42 16.04
C GLU A 347 -6.83 -0.09 16.68
N ILE A 348 -6.05 0.83 16.11
CA ILE A 348 -4.79 1.30 16.71
C ILE A 348 -5.05 1.96 18.07
N GLU A 349 -6.08 2.79 18.17
CA GLU A 349 -6.49 3.40 19.45
C GLU A 349 -6.93 2.34 20.47
N ALA A 350 -7.68 1.31 20.04
CA ALA A 350 -8.21 0.30 20.95
C ALA A 350 -7.20 -0.78 21.37
N GLU A 351 -6.22 -1.08 20.51
CA GLU A 351 -5.33 -2.24 20.63
C GLU A 351 -3.85 -1.87 20.77
N GLY A 352 -3.49 -0.63 20.46
CA GLY A 352 -2.13 -0.12 20.52
C GLY A 352 -1.75 0.34 21.92
N ASP A 353 -0.48 0.14 22.27
CA ASP A 353 0.12 0.64 23.49
C ASP A 353 1.58 1.05 23.24
N LEU A 354 2.08 1.99 24.05
CA LEU A 354 3.48 2.42 24.00
C LEU A 354 4.20 1.87 25.22
N ARG A 355 5.26 1.08 24.97
CA ARG A 355 6.16 0.65 26.05
C ARG A 355 6.97 1.83 26.59
N PRO A 356 7.53 1.72 27.81
CA PRO A 356 8.39 2.75 28.40
C PRO A 356 9.60 3.14 27.53
N ASP A 357 10.09 2.21 26.70
CA ASP A 357 11.18 2.42 25.73
C ASP A 357 10.72 3.10 24.43
N GLY A 358 9.45 3.49 24.34
CA GLY A 358 8.82 4.10 23.18
C GLY A 358 8.32 3.11 22.13
N THR A 359 8.55 1.80 22.28
CA THR A 359 8.12 0.81 21.28
C THR A 359 6.59 0.77 21.17
N LEU A 360 6.07 0.96 19.95
CA LEU A 360 4.65 0.71 19.64
C LEU A 360 4.37 -0.80 19.63
N VAL A 361 3.43 -1.23 20.45
CA VAL A 361 2.96 -2.61 20.52
C VAL A 361 1.50 -2.66 20.09
N MET A 362 1.19 -3.61 19.22
CA MET A 362 -0.18 -3.90 18.79
C MET A 362 -0.62 -5.24 19.38
N LYS A 363 -1.81 -5.31 19.97
CA LYS A 363 -2.41 -6.62 20.29
C LYS A 363 -2.62 -7.40 19.00
N TRP A 364 -1.94 -8.53 18.89
CA TRP A 364 -2.04 -9.40 17.73
C TRP A 364 -2.58 -10.77 18.16
N THR A 365 -3.77 -11.12 17.68
CA THR A 365 -4.22 -12.50 17.65
C THR A 365 -3.83 -13.11 16.30
N PRO A 366 -2.99 -14.15 16.27
CA PRO A 366 -2.73 -14.86 15.03
C PRO A 366 -4.06 -15.40 14.49
N SER A 367 -4.45 -14.99 13.29
CA SER A 367 -5.53 -15.68 12.57
C SER A 367 -5.05 -17.11 12.24
N CYS A 368 -5.94 -18.10 12.33
CA CYS A 368 -5.64 -19.55 12.29
C CYS A 368 -4.69 -20.03 11.16
N ASN A 369 -4.44 -19.23 10.11
CA ASN A 369 -3.52 -19.57 9.03
C ASN A 369 -2.03 -19.34 9.34
N SER A 370 -1.66 -18.54 10.35
CA SER A 370 -0.24 -18.35 10.71
C SER A 370 0.33 -19.45 11.61
N LEU A 371 -0.52 -20.21 12.30
CA LEU A 371 -0.11 -21.33 13.16
C LEU A 371 0.41 -22.56 12.39
N LEU A 372 0.16 -22.64 11.08
CA LEU A 372 0.66 -23.72 10.23
C LEU A 372 2.11 -23.53 9.77
N GLN A 373 2.67 -22.31 9.88
CA GLN A 373 4.05 -22.04 9.42
C GLN A 373 5.12 -22.22 10.49
N GLY A 374 4.74 -22.39 11.77
CA GLY A 374 5.69 -22.66 12.86
C GLY A 374 6.08 -24.13 13.07
N ARG A 375 5.65 -25.06 12.20
CA ARG A 375 5.88 -26.51 12.40
C ARG A 375 6.55 -27.26 11.23
N VAL A 376 7.03 -26.56 10.20
CA VAL A 376 7.66 -27.23 9.04
C VAL A 376 9.04 -26.65 8.77
N LEU A 377 9.97 -26.77 9.72
CA LEU A 377 11.42 -26.73 9.48
C LEU A 377 12.18 -27.42 10.63
N THR A 378 11.83 -28.66 10.95
CA THR A 378 12.75 -29.65 11.56
C THR A 378 12.24 -31.04 11.19
N GLY A 379 12.95 -31.70 10.28
CA GLY A 379 12.65 -33.05 9.80
C GLY A 379 13.55 -33.37 8.62
#